data_AF-A0A318ITD4-F1
#
_entry.id   AF-A0A318ITD4-F1
#
_cell.length_a   1.000
_cell.length_b   1.000
_cell.length_c   1.000
_cell.angle_alpha   90.00
_cell.angle_beta   90.00
_cell.angle_gamma   90.00
#
_symmetry.space_group_name_H-M   'P 1'
#
loop_
_entity.id
_entity.type
_entity.pdbx_description
1 polymer ?
#
loop_
_entity_poly.entity_id
_entity_poly.type
_entity_poly.pdbx_seq_one_letter_code
_entity_poly.pdbx_strand_id
1 'polypeptide(L)' 'MCYGADGYNVMAPTLPGGLDGFIALVLPELRRRRLFRSDYAGRTLRDHFGL' A
#
# COMPACT_ATOMS: atom_id res chain seq x y z
N MET A 1 2.62 18.75 -16.69
CA MET A 1 1.81 18.38 -15.51
C MET A 1 2.53 17.27 -14.79
N CYS A 2 3.09 17.54 -13.62
CA CYS A 2 3.73 16.50 -12.82
C CYS A 2 2.64 15.83 -11.98
N TYR A 3 2.12 14.69 -12.45
CA TYR A 3 1.26 13.86 -11.63
C TYR A 3 2.16 13.07 -10.68
N GLY A 4 2.30 13.53 -9.44
CA GLY A 4 2.98 12.81 -8.37
C GLY A 4 1.98 12.50 -7.26
N ALA A 5 1.91 11.24 -6.84
CA ALA A 5 1.16 10.80 -5.68
C ALA A 5 2.05 9.86 -4.84
N ASP A 6 2.17 10.13 -3.54
CA ASP A 6 2.99 9.33 -2.61
C ASP A 6 2.22 8.13 -2.03
N GLY A 7 0.90 8.04 -2.28
CA GLY A 7 0.05 6.97 -1.80
C GLY A 7 -1.39 7.09 -2.26
N TYR A 8 -2.16 6.03 -2.01
CA TYR A 8 -3.58 5.93 -2.37
C TYR A 8 -4.41 5.51 -1.16
N ASN A 9 -5.63 6.03 -1.08
CA ASN A 9 -6.65 5.49 -0.20
C ASN A 9 -7.41 4.37 -0.95
N VAL A 10 -7.40 3.16 -0.40
CA VAL A 10 -8.08 2.00 -1.00
C VAL A 10 -9.45 1.83 -0.35
N MET A 11 -10.51 2.13 -1.08
CA MET A 11 -11.89 1.95 -0.62
C MET A 11 -12.52 0.72 -1.29
N ALA A 12 -12.55 -0.39 -0.55
CA ALA A 12 -13.18 -1.62 -1.01
C ALA A 12 -14.72 -1.52 -0.89
N PRO A 13 -15.49 -2.00 -1.89
CA PRO A 13 -16.96 -1.95 -1.86
C PRO A 13 -17.58 -2.90 -0.81
N THR A 14 -16.88 -3.98 -0.46
CA THR A 14 -17.28 -4.93 0.57
C THR A 14 -16.07 -5.35 1.40
N LEU A 15 -16.25 -5.48 2.72
CA LEU A 15 -15.20 -5.91 3.65
C LEU A 15 -15.61 -7.22 4.36
N PRO A 16 -14.67 -8.14 4.61
CA PRO A 16 -13.24 -8.06 4.27
C PRO A 16 -12.89 -8.46 2.82
N GLY A 17 -13.79 -9.17 2.13
CA GLY A 17 -13.46 -9.86 0.87
C GLY A 17 -12.93 -8.98 -0.27
N GLY A 18 -13.42 -7.74 -0.40
CA GLY A 18 -12.90 -6.81 -1.41
C GLY A 18 -11.46 -6.37 -1.12
N LEU A 19 -11.10 -6.22 0.16
CA LEU A 19 -9.73 -5.94 0.57
C LEU A 19 -8.84 -7.17 0.46
N ASP A 20 -9.35 -8.36 0.81
CA ASP A 20 -8.62 -9.62 0.68
C ASP A 20 -8.24 -9.89 -0.79
N GLY A 21 -9.14 -9.63 -1.73
CA GLY A 21 -8.87 -9.73 -3.16
C GLY A 21 -7.78 -8.75 -3.61
N PHE A 22 -7.80 -7.51 -3.12
CA PHE A 22 -6.74 -6.53 -3.40
C PHE A 22 -5.38 -6.99 -2.86
N ILE A 23 -5.34 -7.51 -1.63
CA ILE A 23 -4.11 -8.04 -1.03
C ILE A 23 -3.60 -9.27 -1.81
N ALA A 24 -4.48 -10.17 -2.23
CA ALA A 24 -4.08 -11.37 -2.95
C ALA A 24 -3.58 -11.09 -4.37
N LEU A 25 -4.16 -10.11 -5.06
CA LEU A 25 -3.90 -9.87 -6.49
C LEU A 25 -2.99 -8.67 -6.77
N VAL A 26 -3.17 -7.56 -6.05
CA VAL A 26 -2.48 -6.29 -6.35
C VAL A 26 -1.18 -6.14 -5.57
N LEU A 27 -1.18 -6.48 -4.27
CA LEU A 27 0.01 -6.36 -3.42
C LEU A 27 1.24 -7.11 -3.96
N PRO A 28 1.13 -8.35 -4.51
CA PRO A 28 2.28 -9.05 -5.09
C PRO A 28 2.87 -8.30 -6.29
N GLU A 29 2.03 -7.71 -7.14
CA GLU A 29 2.49 -6.94 -8.31
C GLU A 29 3.19 -5.64 -7.90
N LEU A 30 2.66 -4.93 -6.89
CA LEU A 30 3.31 -3.73 -6.36
C LEU A 30 4.69 -4.05 -5.76
N ARG A 31 4.80 -5.15 -5.02
CA ARG A 31 6.08 -5.63 -4.48
C ARG A 31 7.04 -6.08 -5.57
N ARG A 32 6.57 -6.83 -6.57
CA ARG A 32 7.38 -7.28 -7.73
C ARG A 32 8.01 -6.09 -8.47
N ARG A 33 7.27 -4.98 -8.57
CA ARG A 33 7.73 -3.73 -9.19
C ARG A 33 8.51 -2.81 -8.24
N ARG A 34 8.74 -3.22 -6.99
CA ARG A 34 9.39 -2.43 -5.93
C ARG A 34 8.68 -1.10 -5.63
N LEU A 35 7.37 -1.05 -5.83
CA LEU A 35 6.52 0.11 -5.54
C LEU A 35 5.91 0.06 -4.13
N PHE A 36 6.05 -1.06 -3.43
CA PHE A 36 5.51 -1.22 -2.08
C PHE A 36 6.45 -2.01 -1.18
N ARG A 37 6.41 -1.69 0.12
CA ARG A 37 7.27 -2.28 1.14
C ARG A 37 6.91 -3.76 1.41
N SER A 38 7.92 -4.54 1.78
CA SER A 38 7.74 -5.94 2.19
C SER A 38 7.62 -6.09 3.71
N ASP A 39 8.20 -5.16 4.45
CA ASP A 39 8.20 -5.11 5.92
C ASP A 39 8.10 -3.66 6.43
N TYR A 40 7.78 -3.49 7.70
CA TYR A 40 7.70 -2.19 8.37
C TYR A 40 8.92 -1.98 9.27
N ALA A 41 9.49 -0.77 9.25
CA ALA A 41 10.59 -0.36 10.11
C ALA A 41 10.18 0.86 10.93
N GLY A 42 10.65 0.98 12.17
CA GLY A 42 10.24 2.05 13.09
C GLY A 42 9.02 1.67 13.93
N ARG A 43 8.80 2.42 15.01
CA ARG A 43 7.75 2.11 16.00
C ARG A 43 6.56 3.06 15.91
N THR A 44 6.71 4.17 15.20
CA THR A 44 5.65 5.16 15.01
C THR A 44 5.21 5.23 13.57
N LEU A 45 3.99 5.71 13.35
CA LEU A 45 3.47 5.98 12.02
C LEU A 45 4.35 6.99 11.26
N ARG A 46 4.91 7.98 11.96
CA ARG A 46 5.80 8.99 11.35
C ARG A 46 7.10 8.36 10.87
N ASP A 47 7.69 7.44 11.65
CA ASP A 47 8.87 6.68 11.24
C ASP A 47 8.60 5.94 9.91
N HIS A 48 7.40 5.40 9.73
CA HIS A 48 7.02 4.65 8.52
C HIS A 48 6.90 5.52 7.26
N PHE A 49 6.76 6.84 7.45
CA PHE A 49 6.73 7.87 6.41
C PHE A 49 8.05 8.65 6.28
N GLY A 50 9.05 8.37 7.13
CA GLY A 50 10.32 9.10 7.15
C GLY A 50 10.21 10.53 7.72
N LEU A 51 9.24 10.76 8.62
CA LEU A 51 8.94 12.05 9.25
C LEU A 51 9.29 12.07 10.74
#